data_AF-A0A8T3LS56-F1
#
_entry.id   AF-A0A8T3LS56-F1
#
_cell.length_a   1.000
_cell.length_b   1.000
_cell.length_c   1.000
_cell.angle_alpha   90.00
_cell.angle_beta   90.00
_cell.angle_gamma   90.00
#
_symmetry.space_group_name_H-M   'P 1'
#
loop_
_entity.id
_entity.type
_entity.pdbx_description
1 polymer ?
#
loop_
_entity_poly.entity_id
_entity_poly.type
_entity_poly.pdbx_seq_one_letter_code
_entity_poly.pdbx_strand_id
1 'polypeptide(L)'
;ADFMITAAELETSGPTVSFDVTNDGPTPHNFSVRDAAGEVVMATADLSVGDSETISGELAPGQYTIFCSLPGHESLGMSGTLTVTGS
;
A
#
# COMPACT_ATOMS: atom_id res chain seq x y z
N ALA A 1 10.84 11.23 4.27
CA ALA A 1 11.95 10.26 4.34
C ALA A 1 11.75 9.26 3.21
N ASP A 2 12.83 8.65 2.72
CA ASP A 2 12.80 7.77 1.54
C ASP A 2 12.62 6.31 1.98
N PHE A 3 12.03 5.47 1.12
CA PHE A 3 11.79 4.03 1.38
C PHE A 3 10.95 3.72 2.63
N MET A 4 9.89 4.50 2.89
CA MET A 4 8.98 4.25 3.99
C MET A 4 7.52 4.51 3.61
N ILE A 5 6.61 3.76 4.22
CA ILE A 5 5.18 4.07 4.23
C ILE A 5 4.89 4.72 5.58
N THR A 6 4.41 5.98 5.59
CA THR A 6 4.22 6.77 6.82
C THR A 6 3.26 6.09 7.80
N ALA A 7 2.21 5.44 7.30
CA ALA A 7 1.28 4.64 8.09
C ALA A 7 1.52 3.15 7.81
N ALA A 8 2.62 2.61 8.35
CA ALA A 8 3.00 1.21 8.14
C ALA A 8 2.08 0.19 8.86
N GLU A 9 1.15 0.65 9.69
CA GLU A 9 0.09 -0.18 10.28
C GLU A 9 -1.25 0.53 10.01
N LEU A 10 -2.13 -0.11 9.25
CA LEU A 10 -3.45 0.39 8.90
C LEU A 10 -4.52 -0.61 9.33
N GLU A 11 -5.65 -0.09 9.81
CA GLU A 11 -6.82 -0.90 10.11
C GLU A 11 -8.06 -0.26 9.49
N THR A 12 -8.95 -1.09 8.95
CA THR A 12 -10.24 -0.65 8.40
C THR A 12 -11.31 -1.72 8.65
N SER A 13 -12.57 -1.34 8.50
CA SER A 13 -13.72 -2.24 8.61
C SER A 13 -14.58 -2.19 7.36
N GLY A 14 -15.16 -3.33 7.02
CA GLY A 14 -16.01 -3.48 5.84
C GLY A 14 -15.22 -3.79 4.56
N PRO A 15 -15.95 -4.18 3.49
CA PRO A 15 -15.31 -4.72 2.29
C PRO A 15 -14.67 -3.64 1.43
N THR A 16 -15.20 -2.42 1.39
CA THR A 16 -14.66 -1.37 0.52
C THR A 16 -13.53 -0.62 1.20
N VAL A 17 -12.36 -0.63 0.58
CA VAL A 17 -11.17 0.08 1.05
C VAL A 17 -10.74 1.08 -0.02
N SER A 18 -10.36 2.29 0.40
CA SER A 18 -9.84 3.34 -0.47
C SER A 18 -8.54 3.87 0.11
N PHE A 19 -7.52 4.04 -0.73
CA PHE A 19 -6.24 4.62 -0.38
C PHE A 19 -6.02 5.88 -1.20
N ASP A 20 -5.78 6.99 -0.51
CA ASP A 20 -5.22 8.20 -1.11
C ASP A 20 -3.72 8.17 -0.88
N VAL A 21 -2.96 7.98 -1.96
CA VAL A 21 -1.51 7.77 -1.92
C VAL A 21 -0.82 8.97 -2.53
N THR A 22 0.13 9.55 -1.80
CA THR A 22 1.01 10.62 -2.27
C THR A 22 2.46 10.18 -2.10
N ASN A 23 3.29 10.43 -3.12
CA ASN A 23 4.73 10.26 -2.99
C ASN A 23 5.39 11.56 -2.50
N ASP A 24 5.67 11.63 -1.19
CA ASP A 24 6.45 12.71 -0.56
C ASP A 24 7.96 12.44 -0.53
N GLY A 25 8.40 11.31 -1.11
CA GLY A 25 9.79 10.88 -1.18
C GLY A 25 10.55 11.50 -2.38
N PRO A 26 11.89 11.52 -2.34
CA PRO A 26 12.70 12.08 -3.42
C PRO A 26 12.86 11.13 -4.62
N THR A 27 12.43 9.86 -4.51
CA THR A 27 12.52 8.86 -5.58
C THR A 27 11.13 8.34 -5.98
N PRO A 28 10.96 7.73 -7.16
CA PRO A 28 9.68 7.14 -7.55
C PRO A 28 9.23 6.05 -6.58
N HIS A 29 7.93 5.99 -6.30
CA HIS A 29 7.32 5.01 -5.42
C HIS A 29 5.97 4.56 -5.97
N ASN A 30 5.56 3.34 -5.64
CA ASN A 30 4.18 2.91 -5.77
C ASN A 30 3.68 2.37 -4.43
N PHE A 31 2.36 2.22 -4.32
CA PHE A 31 1.71 1.57 -3.21
C PHE A 31 0.98 0.35 -3.74
N SER A 32 1.39 -0.82 -3.28
CA SER A 32 0.83 -2.12 -3.64
C SER A 32 0.29 -2.81 -2.40
N VAL A 33 -0.82 -3.53 -2.55
CA VAL A 33 -1.43 -4.36 -1.50
C VAL A 33 -1.36 -5.81 -1.98
N ARG A 34 -0.72 -6.69 -1.21
CA ARG A 34 -0.76 -8.14 -1.44
C ARG A 34 -1.50 -8.88 -0.36
N ASP A 35 -2.20 -9.94 -0.75
CA ASP A 35 -2.87 -10.85 0.15
C ASP A 35 -1.90 -11.87 0.79
N ALA A 36 -2.43 -12.77 1.61
CA ALA A 36 -1.66 -13.82 2.28
C ALA A 36 -1.13 -14.90 1.32
N ALA A 37 -1.66 -15.02 0.10
CA ALA A 37 -1.14 -15.89 -0.95
C ALA A 37 0.00 -15.24 -1.75
N GLY A 38 0.24 -13.94 -1.55
CA GLY A 38 1.25 -13.16 -2.25
C GLY A 38 0.75 -12.54 -3.55
N GLU A 39 -0.56 -12.59 -3.83
CA GLU A 39 -1.16 -11.95 -4.99
C GLU A 39 -1.32 -10.46 -4.74
N VAL A 40 -0.88 -9.62 -5.69
CA VAL A 40 -1.12 -8.17 -5.64
C VAL A 40 -2.56 -7.91 -6.05
N VAL A 41 -3.36 -7.47 -5.09
CA VAL A 41 -4.82 -7.27 -5.26
C VAL A 41 -5.18 -5.82 -5.56
N MET A 42 -4.31 -4.86 -5.23
CA MET A 42 -4.44 -3.45 -5.59
C MET A 42 -3.06 -2.82 -5.73
N ALA A 43 -2.92 -1.86 -6.65
CA ALA A 43 -1.71 -1.07 -6.78
C ALA A 43 -2.01 0.29 -7.43
N THR A 44 -1.25 1.30 -7.04
CA THR A 44 -1.12 2.55 -7.82
C THR A 44 -0.19 2.32 -9.02
N ALA A 45 -0.15 3.27 -9.94
CA ALA A 45 0.99 3.44 -10.83
C ALA A 45 2.27 3.81 -10.07
N ASP A 46 3.40 3.84 -10.78
CA ASP A 46 4.61 4.46 -10.27
C ASP A 46 4.42 5.99 -10.20
N LEU A 47 4.50 6.53 -8.99
CA LEU A 47 4.31 7.95 -8.68
C LEU A 47 5.67 8.64 -8.59
N SER A 48 5.84 9.73 -9.35
CA SER A 48 6.99 10.62 -9.18
C SER A 48 6.84 11.45 -7.90
N VAL A 49 7.88 12.19 -7.52
CA VAL A 49 7.81 13.11 -6.37
C VAL A 49 6.66 14.12 -6.54
N GLY A 50 5.78 14.18 -5.54
CA GLY A 50 4.60 15.05 -5.54
C GLY A 50 3.39 14.50 -6.30
N ASP A 51 3.53 13.40 -7.04
CA ASP A 51 2.38 12.75 -7.67
C ASP A 51 1.49 12.08 -6.61
N SER A 52 0.21 11.95 -6.92
CA SER A 52 -0.77 11.28 -6.07
C SER A 52 -1.77 10.48 -6.90
N GLU A 53 -2.28 9.40 -6.32
CA GLU A 53 -3.29 8.56 -6.91
C GLU A 53 -4.23 8.00 -5.83
N THR A 54 -5.52 7.94 -6.15
CA THR A 54 -6.53 7.27 -5.33
C THR A 54 -6.85 5.92 -5.96
N ILE A 55 -6.69 4.84 -5.19
CA ILE A 55 -7.12 3.50 -5.58
C ILE A 55 -8.18 3.00 -4.61
N SER A 56 -9.14 2.24 -5.11
CA SER A 56 -10.20 1.64 -4.28
C SER A 56 -10.59 0.27 -4.79
N GLY A 57 -11.05 -0.59 -3.88
CA GLY A 57 -11.43 -1.95 -4.20
C GLY A 57 -12.13 -2.63 -3.04
N GLU A 58 -12.56 -3.86 -3.29
CA GLU A 58 -13.13 -4.73 -2.27
C GLU A 58 -12.04 -5.67 -1.71
N LEU A 59 -11.86 -5.65 -0.40
CA LEU A 59 -10.99 -6.55 0.33
C LEU A 59 -11.82 -7.37 1.33
N ALA A 60 -11.66 -8.69 1.30
CA ALA A 60 -12.24 -9.54 2.33
C ALA A 60 -11.57 -9.27 3.69
N PRO A 61 -12.26 -9.53 4.82
CA PRO A 61 -11.62 -9.48 6.13
C PRO A 61 -10.38 -10.37 6.18
N GLY A 62 -9.27 -9.83 6.68
CA GLY A 62 -7.97 -10.48 6.66
C GLY A 62 -6.81 -9.53 6.88
N GLN A 63 -5.60 -10.08 6.85
CA GLN A 63 -4.35 -9.32 6.87
C GLN A 63 -3.74 -9.27 5.47
N TYR A 64 -3.22 -8.11 5.12
CA TYR A 64 -2.56 -7.81 3.86
C TYR A 64 -1.22 -7.15 4.14
N THR A 65 -0.27 -7.30 3.22
CA THR A 65 0.95 -6.48 3.22
C THR A 65 0.76 -5.29 2.29
N ILE A 66 1.02 -4.08 2.79
CA ILE A 66 1.17 -2.89 1.96
C ILE A 66 2.67 -2.68 1.71
N PHE A 67 3.09 -2.42 0.48
CA PHE A 67 4.51 -2.32 0.14
C PHE A 67 4.73 -1.53 -1.16
N CYS A 68 5.98 -1.12 -1.40
CA CYS A 68 6.40 -0.63 -2.70
C CYS A 68 7.05 -1.77 -3.50
N SER A 69 6.53 -2.04 -4.69
CA SER A 69 6.96 -3.16 -5.55
C SER A 69 8.19 -2.86 -6.40
N LEU A 70 8.69 -1.62 -6.36
CA LEU A 70 9.92 -1.25 -7.06
C LEU A 70 11.12 -2.05 -6.52
N PRO A 71 12.05 -2.50 -7.40
CA PRO A 71 13.13 -3.38 -7.00
C PRO A 71 13.93 -2.87 -5.80
N GLY A 72 13.94 -3.65 -4.72
CA GLY A 72 14.68 -3.35 -3.50
C GLY A 72 13.96 -2.46 -2.49
N HIS A 73 12.89 -1.75 -2.86
CA HIS A 73 12.23 -0.78 -1.96
C HIS A 73 11.60 -1.47 -0.75
N GLU A 74 10.89 -2.58 -0.95
CA GLU A 74 10.38 -3.41 0.15
C GLU A 74 11.52 -3.90 1.07
N SER A 75 12.64 -4.38 0.49
CA SER A 75 13.78 -4.90 1.27
C SER A 75 14.51 -3.83 2.08
N LEU A 76 14.37 -2.56 1.71
CA LEU A 76 14.87 -1.41 2.44
C LEU A 76 13.93 -0.97 3.57
N GLY A 77 12.76 -1.59 3.70
CA GLY A 77 11.80 -1.33 4.77
C GLY A 77 10.51 -0.65 4.31
N MET A 78 10.29 -0.45 3.01
CA MET A 78 9.07 0.16 2.48
C MET A 78 7.90 -0.83 2.44
N SER A 79 7.50 -1.29 3.63
CA SER A 79 6.41 -2.26 3.84
C SER A 79 5.65 -1.95 5.13
N GLY A 80 4.40 -2.41 5.19
CA GLY A 80 3.53 -2.32 6.35
C GLY A 80 2.44 -3.39 6.32
N THR A 81 1.57 -3.35 7.33
CA THR A 81 0.42 -4.25 7.47
C THR A 81 -0.88 -3.47 7.33
N LEU A 82 -1.83 -4.06 6.61
CA LEU A 82 -3.23 -3.64 6.58
C LEU A 82 -4.09 -4.75 7.17
N THR A 83 -4.88 -4.43 8.18
CA THR A 83 -5.91 -5.31 8.74
C THR A 83 -7.28 -4.84 8.29
N VAL A 84 -8.02 -5.71 7.59
CA VAL A 84 -9.42 -5.49 7.24
C VAL A 84 -10.27 -6.35 8.19
N THR A 85 -11.15 -5.70 8.95
CA THR A 85 -12.06 -6.37 9.87
C THR A 85 -13.45 -6.54 9.25
N GLY A 86 -14.16 -7.60 9.66
CA GLY A 86 -15.55 -7.79 9.29
C GLY A 86 -16.44 -6.71 9.91
N SER A 87 -17.52 -6.38 9.21
CA SER A 87 -18.54 -5.43 9.66
C SER A 87 -19.30 -5.89 10.91
#